data_AF-A0AAW5L440-F1
#
_entry.id   AF-A0AAW5L440-F1
#
_cell.length_a   1.000
_cell.length_b   1.000
_cell.length_c   1.000
_cell.angle_alpha   90.00
_cell.angle_beta   90.00
_cell.angle_gamma   90.00
#
_symmetry.space_group_name_H-M   'P 1'
#
loop_
_entity.id
_entity.type
_entity.pdbx_description
1 polymer ?
#
loop_
_entity_poly.entity_id
_entity_poly.type
_entity_poly.pdbx_seq_one_letter_code
_entity_poly.pdbx_strand_id
1 'polypeptide(L)'
;MPISENEVKRLNVSMPVANDIKLGEIIKALQESSGGAITVTWSDIDGKPSVFPPSTHNHTIANVTSLQTSLDAKLTASKAASQANSTATDVASLVTDFNALLTKFKTAGLMS
;
A
#
# COMPACT_ATOMS: atom_id res chain seq x y z
N MET A 1 38.25 25.28 -10.97
CA MET A 1 38.53 26.49 -10.17
C MET A 1 38.48 27.65 -11.15
N PRO A 2 37.66 28.67 -10.90
CA PRO A 2 37.59 29.84 -11.78
C PRO A 2 38.90 30.62 -11.77
N ILE A 3 39.20 31.34 -12.86
CA ILE A 3 40.37 32.22 -12.97
C ILE A 3 40.43 33.25 -11.84
N SER A 4 41.65 33.57 -11.39
CA SER A 4 41.90 34.53 -10.32
C SER A 4 41.55 35.96 -10.74
N GLU A 5 41.32 36.86 -9.77
CA GLU A 5 41.04 38.28 -10.06
C GLU A 5 42.17 38.97 -10.83
N ASN A 6 43.41 38.55 -10.60
CA ASN A 6 44.56 39.06 -11.34
C ASN A 6 44.53 38.61 -12.80
N GLU A 7 44.11 37.38 -13.08
CA GLU A 7 43.91 36.89 -14.45
C GLU A 7 42.75 37.59 -15.14
N VAL A 8 41.64 37.83 -14.44
CA VAL A 8 40.50 38.62 -14.96
C VAL A 8 40.95 40.01 -15.40
N LYS A 9 41.67 40.74 -14.54
CA LYS A 9 42.17 42.08 -14.85
C LYS A 9 43.12 42.06 -16.05
N ARG A 10 44.04 41.09 -16.10
CA ARG A 10 44.99 40.92 -17.22
C ARG A 10 44.29 40.62 -18.54
N LEU A 11 43.23 39.79 -18.51
CA LEU A 11 42.45 39.45 -19.70
C LEU A 11 41.63 40.65 -20.20
N ASN A 12 41.04 41.42 -19.28
CA ASN A 12 40.32 42.64 -19.64
C ASN A 12 41.23 43.66 -20.33
N VAL A 13 42.48 43.83 -19.92
CA VAL A 13 43.39 44.81 -20.55
C VAL A 13 44.25 44.26 -21.68
N SER A 14 44.02 43.02 -22.11
CA SER A 14 44.87 42.36 -23.12
C SER A 14 44.75 42.96 -24.52
N MET A 15 43.59 43.52 -24.86
CA MET A 15 43.27 44.16 -26.13
C MET A 15 42.17 45.22 -25.89
N PRO A 16 42.06 46.30 -26.69
CA PRO A 16 40.99 47.30 -26.52
C PRO A 16 39.59 46.67 -26.48
N VAL A 17 39.32 45.76 -27.44
CA VAL A 17 38.05 45.04 -27.52
C VAL A 17 37.79 44.14 -26.30
N ALA A 18 38.83 43.55 -25.71
CA ALA A 18 38.70 42.70 -24.52
C ALA A 18 38.31 43.50 -23.28
N ASN A 19 38.71 44.78 -23.22
CA ASN A 19 38.35 45.68 -22.14
C ASN A 19 36.91 46.19 -22.30
N ASP A 20 36.50 46.44 -23.54
CA ASP A 20 35.14 46.91 -23.85
C ASP A 20 34.10 45.85 -23.51
N ILE A 21 34.40 44.58 -23.80
CA ILE A 21 33.49 43.46 -23.53
C ILE A 21 33.68 42.84 -22.14
N LYS A 22 34.69 43.27 -21.37
CA LYS A 22 35.08 42.66 -20.08
C LYS A 22 35.29 41.14 -20.19
N LEU A 23 36.16 40.74 -21.12
CA LEU A 23 36.40 39.33 -21.46
C LEU A 23 36.77 38.44 -20.26
N GLY A 24 37.58 38.96 -19.33
CA GLY A 24 37.95 38.24 -18.11
C GLY A 24 36.77 38.00 -17.18
N GLU A 25 35.81 38.94 -17.10
CA GLU A 25 34.60 38.79 -16.27
C GLU A 25 33.66 37.73 -16.88
N ILE A 26 33.51 37.74 -18.21
CA ILE A 26 32.73 36.73 -18.94
C ILE A 26 33.32 35.33 -18.72
N ILE A 27 34.64 35.17 -18.87
CA ILE A 27 35.31 33.88 -18.70
C ILE A 27 35.20 33.39 -17.25
N LYS A 28 35.39 34.28 -16.26
CA LYS A 28 35.22 33.94 -14.85
C LYS A 28 33.78 33.51 -14.57
N ALA A 29 32.80 34.25 -15.05
CA ALA A 29 31.38 33.92 -14.89
C ALA A 29 31.02 32.57 -15.53
N LEU A 30 31.59 32.22 -16.69
CA LEU A 30 31.38 30.91 -17.32
C LEU A 30 32.03 29.75 -16.55
N GLN A 31 33.20 29.98 -15.94
CA GLN A 31 33.87 28.97 -15.12
C GLN A 31 33.23 28.81 -13.73
N GLU A 32 32.59 29.87 -13.24
CA GLU A 32 31.77 29.87 -12.02
C GLU A 32 30.36 29.34 -12.28
N SER A 33 29.89 29.41 -13.53
CA SER A 33 28.68 28.76 -14.04
C SER A 33 28.93 27.24 -14.09
N SER A 34 29.06 26.66 -12.91
CA SER A 34 28.85 25.24 -12.68
C SER A 34 27.40 25.03 -13.06
N GLY A 35 27.13 24.49 -14.26
CA GLY A 35 25.78 24.13 -14.68
C GLY A 35 25.07 23.52 -13.49
N GLY A 36 24.08 24.26 -12.96
CA GLY A 36 23.62 24.07 -11.59
C GLY A 36 23.25 22.61 -11.34
N ALA A 37 23.41 22.12 -10.11
CA ALA A 37 23.00 20.77 -9.77
C ALA A 37 21.53 20.58 -10.20
N ILE A 38 21.31 19.77 -11.24
CA ILE A 38 19.97 19.48 -11.72
C ILE A 38 19.43 18.40 -10.80
N THR A 39 18.59 18.79 -9.85
CA THR A 39 17.82 17.85 -9.03
C THR A 39 16.59 17.45 -9.81
N VAL A 40 16.53 16.19 -10.24
CA VAL A 40 15.34 15.61 -10.88
C VAL A 40 14.57 14.81 -9.84
N THR A 41 13.32 15.17 -9.61
CA THR A 41 12.37 14.48 -8.74
C THR A 41 11.39 13.65 -9.56
N TRP A 42 10.63 12.78 -8.89
CA TRP A 42 9.57 12.01 -9.56
C TRP A 42 8.49 12.91 -10.22
N SER A 43 8.30 14.12 -9.69
CA SER A 43 7.37 15.10 -10.25
C SER A 43 7.79 15.58 -11.64
N ASP A 44 9.10 15.64 -11.90
CA ASP A 44 9.69 16.17 -13.14
C ASP A 44 9.62 15.18 -14.31
N ILE A 45 9.27 13.92 -14.06
CA ILE A 45 9.12 12.91 -15.11
C ILE A 45 7.78 13.09 -15.81
N ASP A 46 7.86 13.58 -17.05
CA ASP A 46 6.73 13.62 -17.97
C ASP A 46 6.41 12.23 -18.52
N GLY A 47 5.15 12.00 -18.91
CA GLY A 47 4.70 10.72 -19.46
C GLY A 47 4.74 9.52 -18.49
N LYS A 48 4.89 9.75 -17.17
CA LYS A 48 4.88 8.67 -16.18
C LYS A 48 3.55 7.90 -16.21
N PRO A 49 3.56 6.56 -16.08
CA PRO A 49 2.34 5.77 -16.07
C PRO A 49 1.36 6.23 -14.99
N SER A 50 0.07 6.29 -15.33
CA SER A 50 -1.00 6.57 -14.36
C SER A 50 -1.37 5.32 -13.54
N VAL A 51 -0.95 4.14 -13.97
CA VAL A 51 -1.20 2.86 -13.33
C VAL A 51 0.10 2.06 -13.27
N PHE A 52 0.40 1.51 -12.09
CA PHE A 52 1.50 0.59 -11.86
C PHE A 52 0.91 -0.78 -11.58
N PRO A 53 1.00 -1.74 -12.53
CA PRO A 53 0.50 -3.09 -12.31
C PRO A 53 1.14 -3.70 -11.06
N PRO A 54 0.35 -4.22 -10.10
CA PRO A 54 0.91 -4.81 -8.90
C PRO A 54 1.65 -6.12 -9.24
N SER A 55 2.73 -6.39 -8.53
CA SER A 55 3.35 -7.71 -8.49
C SER A 55 2.51 -8.68 -7.66
N THR A 56 2.73 -9.98 -7.86
CA THR A 56 2.13 -11.04 -7.05
C THR A 56 2.46 -10.83 -5.57
N HIS A 57 1.43 -10.91 -4.73
CA HIS A 57 1.54 -10.78 -3.28
C HIS A 57 0.44 -11.59 -2.59
N ASN A 58 0.47 -11.63 -1.25
CA ASN A 58 -0.47 -12.38 -0.44
C ASN A 58 -1.33 -11.45 0.42
N HIS A 59 -2.54 -11.92 0.75
CA HIS A 59 -3.43 -11.27 1.71
C HIS A 59 -3.69 -12.19 2.90
N THR A 60 -3.74 -11.59 4.09
CA THR A 60 -4.33 -12.25 5.26
C THR A 60 -5.86 -12.08 5.22
N ILE A 61 -6.60 -12.90 5.98
CA ILE A 61 -8.05 -12.77 6.12
C ILE A 61 -8.45 -11.36 6.57
N ALA A 62 -7.66 -10.74 7.47
CA ALA A 62 -7.91 -9.39 7.98
C ALA A 62 -7.79 -8.30 6.91
N ASN A 63 -7.15 -8.58 5.75
CA ASN A 63 -7.08 -7.64 4.64
C ASN A 63 -8.32 -7.71 3.73
N VAL A 64 -9.13 -8.76 3.83
CA VAL A 64 -10.33 -8.92 3.01
C VAL A 64 -11.55 -8.47 3.81
N THR A 65 -11.92 -7.21 3.62
CA THR A 65 -13.10 -6.62 4.25
C THR A 65 -14.33 -7.49 4.01
N SER A 66 -15.12 -7.72 5.06
CA SER A 66 -16.38 -8.50 5.04
C SER A 66 -16.27 -10.00 4.74
N LEU A 67 -15.07 -10.56 4.60
CA LEU A 67 -14.90 -12.01 4.38
C LEU A 67 -15.51 -12.83 5.52
N GLN A 68 -15.21 -12.48 6.78
CA GLN A 68 -15.73 -13.21 7.93
C GLN A 68 -17.25 -13.20 7.97
N THR A 69 -17.88 -12.02 7.86
CA THR A 69 -19.34 -11.88 7.83
C THR A 69 -19.97 -12.68 6.69
N SER A 70 -19.32 -12.74 5.52
CA SER A 70 -19.82 -13.50 4.38
C SER A 70 -19.77 -15.00 4.61
N LEU A 71 -18.70 -15.50 5.24
CA LEU A 71 -18.57 -16.91 5.63
C LEU A 71 -19.58 -17.28 6.72
N ASP A 72 -19.75 -16.42 7.72
CA ASP A 72 -20.72 -16.62 8.80
C ASP A 72 -22.15 -16.68 8.24
N ALA A 73 -22.48 -15.87 7.24
CA ALA A 73 -23.78 -15.90 6.58
C ALA A 73 -24.04 -17.18 5.76
N LYS A 74 -22.99 -17.93 5.38
CA LYS A 74 -23.13 -19.25 4.75
C LYS A 74 -23.35 -20.37 5.76
N LEU A 75 -23.01 -20.14 7.03
CA LEU A 75 -23.27 -21.10 8.10
C LEU A 75 -24.73 -20.98 8.53
N THR A 76 -25.59 -21.86 8.00
CA THR A 76 -27.02 -21.86 8.31
C THR A 76 -27.36 -22.61 9.61
N ALA A 77 -26.47 -23.49 10.05
CA ALA A 77 -26.64 -24.28 11.27
C ALA A 77 -25.90 -23.65 12.45
N SER A 78 -26.49 -23.75 13.63
CA SER A 78 -25.87 -23.38 14.91
C SER A 78 -25.57 -24.61 15.76
N LYS A 79 -24.86 -24.42 16.86
CA LYS A 79 -24.64 -25.50 17.83
C LYS A 79 -25.98 -25.85 18.50
N ALA A 80 -26.35 -27.13 18.48
CA ALA A 80 -27.54 -27.60 19.19
C ALA A 80 -27.45 -27.38 20.70
N ALA A 81 -28.59 -27.10 21.33
CA ALA A 81 -28.70 -27.03 22.78
C ALA A 81 -28.35 -28.38 23.42
N SER A 82 -27.78 -28.34 24.62
CA SER A 82 -27.41 -29.56 25.36
C SER A 82 -28.63 -30.46 25.60
N GLN A 83 -28.47 -31.76 25.41
CA GLN A 83 -29.45 -32.78 25.74
C GLN A 83 -28.89 -33.62 26.88
N ALA A 84 -29.66 -33.74 27.97
CA ALA A 84 -29.32 -34.64 29.05
C ALA A 84 -29.41 -36.10 28.57
N ASN A 85 -28.60 -36.97 29.18
CA ASN A 85 -28.71 -38.41 28.94
C ASN A 85 -30.11 -38.89 29.33
N SER A 86 -30.69 -39.76 28.51
CA SER A 86 -31.98 -40.37 28.82
C SER A 86 -31.86 -41.26 30.05
N THR A 87 -32.80 -41.11 30.98
CA THR A 87 -32.99 -42.02 32.12
C THR A 87 -34.31 -42.78 32.01
N ALA A 88 -34.88 -42.84 30.79
CA ALA A 88 -36.15 -43.48 30.52
C ALA A 88 -36.11 -44.97 30.85
N THR A 89 -37.08 -45.44 31.62
CA THR A 89 -37.28 -46.87 31.93
C THR A 89 -38.41 -47.51 31.12
N ASP A 90 -39.12 -46.71 30.33
CA ASP A 90 -40.18 -47.15 29.43
C ASP A 90 -40.07 -46.48 28.05
N VAL A 91 -40.80 -47.04 27.07
CA VAL A 91 -40.78 -46.58 25.67
C VAL A 91 -41.35 -45.16 25.53
N ALA A 92 -42.37 -44.80 26.32
CA ALA A 92 -43.03 -43.50 26.21
C ALA A 92 -42.07 -42.36 26.61
N SER A 93 -41.29 -42.58 27.67
CA SER A 93 -40.27 -41.66 28.15
C SER A 93 -39.10 -41.55 27.16
N LEU A 94 -38.68 -42.67 26.56
CA LEU A 94 -37.64 -42.67 25.52
C LEU A 94 -38.07 -41.86 24.28
N VAL A 95 -39.32 -42.04 23.84
CA VAL A 95 -39.88 -41.29 22.71
C VAL A 95 -39.92 -39.80 23.04
N THR A 96 -40.22 -39.44 24.29
CA THR A 96 -40.20 -38.05 24.75
C THR A 96 -38.80 -37.43 24.65
N ASP A 97 -37.79 -38.11 25.21
CA ASP A 97 -36.39 -37.65 25.15
C ASP A 97 -35.87 -37.54 23.72
N PHE A 98 -36.19 -38.52 22.87
CA PHE A 98 -35.81 -38.51 21.47
C PHE A 98 -36.44 -37.35 20.71
N ASN A 99 -37.74 -37.12 20.88
CA ASN A 99 -38.42 -35.97 20.26
C ASN A 99 -37.87 -34.63 20.75
N ALA A 100 -37.43 -34.53 22.00
CA ALA A 100 -36.75 -33.35 22.52
C ALA A 100 -35.40 -33.11 21.81
N LEU A 101 -34.61 -34.17 21.57
CA LEU A 101 -33.37 -34.07 20.80
C LEU A 101 -33.62 -33.64 19.35
N LEU A 102 -34.59 -34.26 18.67
CA LEU A 102 -34.95 -33.88 17.30
C LEU A 102 -35.35 -32.40 17.21
N THR A 103 -36.12 -31.93 18.18
CA THR A 103 -36.50 -30.51 18.26
C THR A 103 -35.28 -29.62 18.38
N LYS A 104 -34.30 -29.97 19.23
CA LYS A 104 -33.06 -29.21 19.38
C LYS A 104 -32.24 -29.17 18.09
N PHE A 105 -32.18 -30.27 17.35
CA PHE A 105 -31.48 -30.33 16.07
C PHE A 105 -32.18 -29.53 14.97
N LYS A 106 -33.51 -29.55 14.91
CA LYS A 106 -34.30 -28.71 14.00
C LYS A 106 -34.12 -27.22 14.30
N THR A 107 -34.21 -26.83 15.57
CA THR A 107 -33.95 -25.45 16.00
C THR A 107 -32.54 -24.99 15.66
N ALA A 108 -31.57 -25.90 15.75
CA ALA A 108 -30.18 -25.61 15.39
C ALA A 108 -29.93 -25.59 13.88
N GLY A 109 -30.93 -25.88 13.03
CA GLY A 109 -30.75 -25.97 11.58
C GLY A 109 -29.87 -27.14 11.14
N LEU A 110 -29.65 -28.13 12.00
CA LEU A 110 -28.86 -29.33 11.70
C LEU A 110 -29.69 -30.40 10.98
N MET A 111 -31.01 -30.27 11.00
CA MET A 111 -31.93 -31.13 10.26
C MET A 111 -33.19 -30.34 9.88
N SER A 112 -33.79 -30.69 8.75
CA SER A 112 -35.08 -30.17 8.27
C SER A 112 -36.16 -31.25 8.39
#